data_AF-Q5DJF7-F1
#
_entry.id   AF-Q5DJF7-F1
#
_cell.length_a   1.000
_cell.length_b   1.000
_cell.length_c   1.000
_cell.angle_alpha   90.00
_cell.angle_beta   90.00
_cell.angle_gamma   90.00
#
_symmetry.space_group_name_H-M   'P 1'
#
loop_
_entity.id
_entity.type
_entity.pdbx_description
1 polymer ?
#
loop_
_entity_poly.entity_id
_entity_poly.type
_entity_poly.pdbx_seq_one_letter_code
_entity_poly.pdbx_strand_id
1 'polypeptide(L)'
;IDKSLITAGHRLVDRDGIINPKAFYNYLSAWATNDALAYGASQGNLKPQPQRWIHSPEDVHLEIKKSSPLTYTQLPFYLSGLSDTDSIKTLIRSVRELCLEYEAKGLPNFPSGIPFLFWEQYLYLRTSLLLALACALAAVFIAVMVLLLNAWAAVLVTLSLATLVLQLLGVMALL
;
A
#
# COMPACT_ATOMS: atom_id res chain seq x y z
N ILE A 1 15.90 39.05 -1.34
CA ILE A 1 16.77 38.06 -2.03
C ILE A 1 18.19 38.30 -1.58
N ASP A 2 18.80 37.31 -0.95
CA ASP A 2 20.20 37.40 -0.54
C ASP A 2 21.12 36.94 -1.68
N LYS A 3 21.78 37.90 -2.34
CA LYS A 3 22.68 37.64 -3.47
C LYS A 3 24.05 37.10 -3.04
N SER A 4 24.39 37.21 -1.75
CA SER A 4 25.66 36.70 -1.21
C SER A 4 25.76 35.18 -1.28
N LEU A 5 24.61 34.48 -1.32
CA LEU A 5 24.55 33.02 -1.42
C LEU A 5 25.15 32.50 -2.73
N ILE A 6 25.15 33.30 -3.80
CA ILE A 6 25.72 32.92 -5.10
C ILE A 6 27.24 32.83 -5.01
N THR A 7 27.88 33.80 -4.35
CA THR A 7 29.34 33.85 -4.18
C THR A 7 29.83 32.97 -3.04
N ALA A 8 28.98 32.69 -2.04
CA ALA A 8 29.27 31.80 -0.92
C ALA A 8 29.28 30.30 -1.30
N GLY A 9 29.08 29.94 -2.58
CA GLY A 9 29.13 28.56 -3.04
C GLY A 9 27.91 27.73 -2.66
N HIS A 10 26.74 28.37 -2.51
CA HIS A 10 25.48 27.67 -2.27
C HIS A 10 25.21 26.67 -3.40
N ARG A 11 24.97 25.41 -3.03
CA ARG A 11 24.63 24.33 -3.96
C ARG A 11 23.14 23.98 -3.83
N LEU A 12 22.50 23.78 -4.98
CA LEU A 12 21.11 23.30 -5.04
C LEU A 12 21.01 21.84 -4.58
N VAL A 13 22.01 21.04 -4.93
CA VAL A 13 22.17 19.62 -4.59
C VAL A 13 23.57 19.41 -4.01
N ASP A 14 23.65 18.74 -2.87
CA ASP A 14 24.92 18.45 -2.21
C ASP A 14 25.68 17.30 -2.90
N ARG A 15 26.92 17.04 -2.48
CA ARG A 15 27.79 15.98 -3.00
C ARG A 15 27.17 14.58 -2.84
N ASP A 16 26.34 14.39 -1.84
CA ASP A 16 25.61 13.13 -1.57
C ASP A 16 24.32 13.00 -2.40
N GLY A 17 24.02 13.96 -3.29
CA GLY A 17 22.80 13.95 -4.11
C GLY A 17 21.55 14.45 -3.39
N ILE A 18 21.68 14.96 -2.16
CA ILE A 18 20.56 15.49 -1.38
C ILE A 18 20.25 16.94 -1.80
N ILE A 19 19.00 17.19 -2.17
CA ILE A 19 18.50 18.54 -2.49
C ILE A 19 18.42 19.37 -1.21
N ASN A 20 18.78 20.66 -1.28
CA ASN A 20 18.75 21.56 -0.12
C ASN A 20 17.36 21.59 0.57
N PRO A 21 17.22 21.10 1.82
CA PRO A 21 15.93 21.00 2.49
C PRO A 21 15.24 22.35 2.72
N LYS A 22 16.01 23.43 2.91
CA LYS A 22 15.47 24.77 3.22
C LYS A 22 14.65 25.34 2.06
N ALA A 23 15.07 25.04 0.83
CA ALA A 23 14.47 25.57 -0.39
C ALA A 23 13.74 24.51 -1.24
N PHE A 24 13.65 23.27 -0.75
CA PHE A 24 13.05 22.13 -1.47
C PHE A 24 11.68 22.45 -2.10
N TYR A 25 10.75 23.03 -1.33
CA TYR A 25 9.40 23.36 -1.85
C TYR A 25 9.37 24.55 -2.80
N ASN A 26 10.40 25.38 -2.85
CA ASN A 26 10.54 26.41 -3.89
C ASN A 26 11.03 25.74 -5.19
N TYR A 27 12.00 24.84 -5.07
CA TYR A 27 12.51 24.07 -6.21
C TYR A 27 11.45 23.15 -6.80
N LEU A 28 10.62 22.54 -5.96
CA LEU A 28 9.48 21.71 -6.40
C LEU A 28 8.48 22.53 -7.22
N SER A 29 8.12 23.75 -6.76
CA SER A 29 7.26 24.65 -7.53
C SER A 29 7.86 24.96 -8.90
N ALA A 30 9.16 25.24 -8.95
CA ALA A 30 9.85 25.58 -10.19
C ALA A 30 9.96 24.37 -11.14
N TRP A 31 10.31 23.19 -10.63
CA TRP A 31 10.44 21.99 -11.44
C TRP A 31 9.10 21.54 -12.03
N ALA A 32 8.06 21.42 -11.21
CA ALA A 32 6.78 20.85 -11.63
C ALA A 32 6.10 21.63 -12.77
N THR A 33 6.41 22.91 -12.94
CA THR A 33 5.76 23.82 -13.91
C THR A 33 6.63 24.14 -15.10
N ASN A 34 7.95 24.24 -14.93
CA ASN A 34 8.88 24.58 -16.00
C ASN A 34 9.42 23.33 -16.73
N ASP A 35 9.38 22.16 -16.08
CA ASP A 35 9.72 20.87 -16.69
C ASP A 35 8.50 19.95 -16.71
N ALA A 36 7.48 20.36 -17.48
CA ALA A 36 6.23 19.64 -17.60
C ALA A 36 6.41 18.22 -18.19
N LEU A 37 7.45 18.01 -19.00
CA LEU A 37 7.75 16.71 -19.60
C LEU A 37 8.29 15.73 -18.55
N ALA A 38 9.28 16.12 -17.75
CA ALA A 38 9.78 15.26 -16.68
C ALA A 38 8.72 15.01 -15.60
N TYR A 39 7.95 16.06 -15.24
CA TYR A 39 6.85 15.90 -14.30
C TYR A 39 5.79 14.92 -14.81
N GLY A 40 5.37 15.05 -16.07
CA GLY A 40 4.43 14.13 -16.70
C GLY A 40 4.95 12.70 -16.78
N ALA A 41 6.21 12.52 -17.18
CA ALA A 41 6.85 11.21 -17.27
C ALA A 41 7.00 10.51 -15.91
N SER A 42 7.20 11.27 -14.82
CA SER A 42 7.32 10.71 -13.47
C SER A 42 6.05 10.04 -12.95
N GLN A 43 4.88 10.45 -13.47
CA GLN A 43 3.55 10.06 -12.98
C GLN A 43 3.39 10.22 -11.45
N GLY A 44 4.14 11.14 -10.83
CA GLY A 44 4.25 11.27 -9.37
C GLY A 44 3.00 11.78 -8.65
N ASN A 45 2.03 12.34 -9.38
CA ASN A 45 0.73 12.82 -8.90
C ASN A 45 0.81 13.56 -7.54
N LEU A 46 1.63 14.60 -7.48
CA LEU A 46 1.90 15.33 -6.25
C LEU A 46 0.64 16.03 -5.72
N LYS A 47 0.30 15.80 -4.45
CA LYS A 47 -0.80 16.47 -3.74
C LYS A 47 -0.32 17.08 -2.43
N PRO A 48 -0.76 18.31 -2.08
CA PRO A 48 -1.48 19.25 -2.96
C PRO A 48 -0.64 19.60 -4.20
N GLN A 49 -1.31 20.07 -5.26
CA GLN A 49 -0.61 20.40 -6.50
C GLN A 49 0.45 21.49 -6.21
N PRO A 50 1.67 21.36 -6.74
CA PRO A 50 2.68 22.40 -6.61
C PRO A 50 2.18 23.75 -7.12
N GLN A 51 2.59 24.82 -6.44
CA GLN A 51 2.25 26.18 -6.82
C GLN A 51 2.78 26.50 -8.22
N ARG A 52 1.92 27.07 -9.08
CA ARG A 52 2.31 27.41 -10.44
C ARG A 52 3.24 28.61 -10.45
N TRP A 53 4.44 28.42 -11.00
CA TRP A 53 5.39 29.49 -11.29
C TRP A 53 6.08 29.22 -12.62
N ILE A 54 5.89 30.07 -13.63
CA ILE A 54 6.54 29.93 -14.94
C ILE A 54 7.66 30.95 -14.99
N HIS A 55 8.87 30.48 -15.28
CA HIS A 55 10.01 31.35 -15.42
C HIS A 55 9.85 32.26 -16.64
N SER A 56 10.05 33.56 -16.43
CA SER A 56 10.22 34.54 -17.51
C SER A 56 11.60 35.19 -17.38
N PRO A 57 12.39 35.30 -18.46
CA PRO A 57 13.64 36.05 -18.46
C PRO A 57 13.47 37.53 -18.07
N GLU A 58 12.27 38.08 -18.24
CA GLU A 58 11.92 39.47 -17.95
C GLU A 58 11.48 39.69 -16.49
N ASP A 59 11.36 38.63 -15.69
CA ASP A 59 10.93 38.72 -14.29
C ASP A 59 12.01 39.36 -13.40
N VAL A 60 11.76 40.59 -12.97
CA VAL A 60 12.65 41.37 -12.10
C VAL A 60 12.49 40.98 -10.63
N HIS A 61 11.33 40.43 -10.24
CA HIS A 61 11.00 40.18 -8.84
C HIS A 61 11.69 38.91 -8.31
N LEU A 62 11.97 37.93 -9.18
CA LEU A 62 12.68 36.67 -8.84
C LEU A 62 12.05 35.93 -7.64
N GLU A 63 10.74 36.04 -7.48
CA GLU A 63 9.99 35.44 -6.38
C GLU A 63 9.37 34.11 -6.81
N ILE A 64 9.90 33.01 -6.27
CA ILE A 64 9.32 31.68 -6.44
C ILE A 64 8.37 31.41 -5.27
N LYS A 65 7.08 31.22 -5.57
CA LYS A 65 6.09 30.86 -4.55
C LYS A 65 6.37 29.47 -3.99
N LYS A 66 6.51 29.37 -2.67
CA LYS A 66 6.71 28.11 -1.96
C LYS A 66 5.46 27.23 -2.04
N SER A 67 5.62 25.98 -2.46
CA SER A 67 4.54 25.00 -2.40
C SER A 67 4.25 24.54 -0.97
N SER A 68 2.99 24.18 -0.70
CA SER A 68 2.62 23.54 0.56
C SER A 68 3.32 22.17 0.70
N PRO A 69 3.58 21.70 1.92
CA PRO A 69 4.08 20.35 2.14
C PRO A 69 3.22 19.30 1.46
N LEU A 70 3.87 18.34 0.81
CA LEU A 70 3.19 17.25 0.13
C LEU A 70 2.57 16.30 1.16
N THR A 71 1.33 15.92 0.90
CA THR A 71 0.59 14.91 1.68
C THR A 71 0.50 13.58 0.94
N TYR A 72 0.67 13.59 -0.38
CA TYR A 72 0.61 12.38 -1.19
C TYR A 72 1.49 12.52 -2.45
N THR A 73 2.11 11.40 -2.81
CA THR A 73 2.76 11.16 -4.10
C THR A 73 2.68 9.67 -4.38
N GLN A 74 2.78 9.29 -5.66
CA GLN A 74 2.79 7.90 -6.08
C GLN A 74 4.03 7.59 -6.89
N LEU A 75 4.47 6.34 -6.84
CA LEU A 75 5.63 5.83 -7.55
C LEU A 75 5.15 4.65 -8.42
N PRO A 76 5.11 4.80 -9.76
CA PRO A 76 4.63 3.74 -10.63
C PRO A 76 5.66 2.61 -10.74
N PHE A 77 5.20 1.37 -10.56
CA PHE A 77 5.97 0.17 -10.82
C PHE A 77 5.16 -0.79 -11.69
N TYR A 78 5.84 -1.52 -12.58
CA TYR A 78 5.24 -2.55 -13.40
C TYR A 78 5.65 -3.93 -12.90
N LEU A 79 4.69 -4.83 -12.83
CA LEU A 79 4.88 -6.20 -12.43
C LEU A 79 4.87 -7.10 -13.67
N SER A 80 5.75 -8.10 -13.69
CA SER A 80 5.86 -9.05 -14.80
C SER A 80 6.03 -10.46 -14.27
N GLY A 81 5.59 -11.47 -15.03
CA GLY A 81 5.81 -12.87 -14.70
C GLY A 81 4.97 -13.41 -13.54
N LEU A 82 3.81 -12.81 -13.28
CA LEU A 82 2.86 -13.29 -12.26
C LEU A 82 1.81 -14.19 -12.94
N SER A 83 2.05 -15.50 -12.94
CA SER A 83 1.10 -16.50 -13.44
C SER A 83 0.22 -17.06 -12.33
N ASP A 84 0.81 -17.34 -11.16
CA ASP A 84 0.18 -18.17 -10.14
C ASP A 84 -0.26 -17.35 -8.93
N THR A 85 -1.37 -17.76 -8.30
CA THR A 85 -1.89 -17.13 -7.08
C THR A 85 -0.83 -17.13 -5.96
N ASP A 86 0.03 -18.14 -5.89
CA ASP A 86 1.10 -18.19 -4.89
C ASP A 86 2.21 -17.16 -5.13
N SER A 87 2.58 -16.95 -6.40
CA SER A 87 3.52 -15.88 -6.79
C SER A 87 2.97 -14.50 -6.42
N ILE A 88 1.68 -14.26 -6.68
CA ILE A 88 1.01 -13.00 -6.35
C ILE A 88 0.94 -12.79 -4.84
N LYS A 89 0.54 -13.80 -4.05
CA LYS A 89 0.55 -13.70 -2.57
C LYS A 89 1.94 -13.39 -2.04
N THR A 90 2.98 -14.04 -2.58
CA THR A 90 4.37 -13.83 -2.15
C THR A 90 4.83 -12.41 -2.43
N LEU A 91 4.52 -11.89 -3.63
CA LEU A 91 4.75 -10.49 -3.97
C LEU A 91 4.02 -9.53 -3.03
N ILE A 92 2.73 -9.77 -2.76
CA ILE A 92 1.97 -8.88 -1.87
C ILE A 92 2.60 -8.85 -0.48
N ARG A 93 3.01 -10.00 0.07
CA ARG A 93 3.71 -10.05 1.37
C ARG A 93 5.01 -9.27 1.35
N SER A 94 5.87 -9.51 0.36
CA SER A 94 7.20 -8.85 0.32
C SER A 94 7.07 -7.34 0.19
N VAL A 95 6.14 -6.86 -0.65
CA VAL A 95 5.91 -5.42 -0.80
C VAL A 95 5.32 -4.83 0.48
N ARG A 96 4.35 -5.51 1.13
CA ARG A 96 3.78 -5.04 2.41
C ARG A 96 4.84 -4.99 3.51
N GLU A 97 5.71 -5.97 3.60
CA GLU A 97 6.83 -6.01 4.55
C GLU A 97 7.80 -4.86 4.32
N LEU A 98 8.16 -4.59 3.06
CA LEU A 98 8.99 -3.44 2.70
C LEU A 98 8.32 -2.12 3.09
N CYS A 99 7.02 -1.98 2.85
CA CYS A 99 6.27 -0.79 3.23
C CYS A 99 6.32 -0.56 4.75
N LEU A 100 6.10 -1.62 5.54
CA LEU A 100 6.17 -1.57 7.00
C LEU A 100 7.58 -1.21 7.50
N GLU A 101 8.64 -1.70 6.84
CA GLU A 101 10.03 -1.34 7.18
C GLU A 101 10.27 0.17 7.03
N TYR A 102 9.84 0.77 5.92
CA TYR A 102 10.00 2.21 5.70
C TYR A 102 9.03 3.06 6.53
N GLU A 103 7.84 2.53 6.84
CA GLU A 103 6.91 3.16 7.77
C GLU A 103 7.53 3.25 9.18
N ALA A 104 8.20 2.19 9.64
CA ALA A 104 8.93 2.19 10.91
C ALA A 104 10.11 3.19 10.92
N LYS A 105 10.67 3.53 9.75
CA LYS A 105 11.70 4.58 9.58
C LYS A 105 11.11 6.00 9.48
N GLY A 106 9.79 6.15 9.61
CA GLY A 106 9.11 7.45 9.60
C GLY A 106 8.60 7.90 8.22
N LEU A 107 8.58 7.01 7.22
CA LEU A 107 8.01 7.28 5.90
C LEU A 107 6.72 6.47 5.69
N PRO A 108 5.54 7.02 6.03
CA PRO A 108 4.27 6.31 5.81
C PRO A 108 4.04 6.08 4.32
N ASN A 109 3.81 4.82 3.94
CA ASN A 109 3.68 4.42 2.55
C ASN A 109 2.82 3.15 2.45
N PHE A 110 2.20 2.92 1.29
CA PHE A 110 1.40 1.72 1.05
C PHE A 110 1.39 1.35 -0.44
N PRO A 111 1.30 0.05 -0.77
CA PRO A 111 1.13 -0.37 -2.15
C PRO A 111 -0.31 -0.19 -2.62
N SER A 112 -0.47 0.11 -3.90
CA SER A 112 -1.77 0.20 -4.57
C SER A 112 -1.68 -0.45 -5.95
N GLY A 113 -2.75 -1.14 -6.34
CA GLY A 113 -2.84 -1.80 -7.64
C GLY A 113 -3.80 -3.00 -7.62
N ILE A 114 -4.07 -3.52 -8.81
CA ILE A 114 -4.99 -4.66 -9.01
C ILE A 114 -4.62 -5.88 -8.15
N PRO A 115 -3.34 -6.32 -8.07
CA PRO A 115 -2.99 -7.46 -7.22
C PRO A 115 -3.33 -7.22 -5.75
N PHE A 116 -3.04 -6.04 -5.22
CA PHE A 116 -3.33 -5.69 -3.83
C PHE A 116 -4.83 -5.61 -3.56
N LEU A 117 -5.62 -5.06 -4.48
CA LEU A 117 -7.07 -4.95 -4.30
C LEU A 117 -7.80 -6.29 -4.35
N PHE A 118 -7.40 -7.21 -5.24
CA PHE A 118 -8.16 -8.45 -5.48
C PHE A 118 -7.54 -9.71 -4.87
N TRP A 119 -6.21 -9.80 -4.74
CA TRP A 119 -5.53 -11.01 -4.25
C TRP A 119 -5.19 -10.97 -2.76
N GLU A 120 -5.23 -9.81 -2.11
CA GLU A 120 -4.87 -9.68 -0.70
C GLU A 120 -5.78 -10.54 0.22
N GLN A 121 -7.05 -10.74 -0.15
CA GLN A 121 -7.95 -11.65 0.56
C GLN A 121 -7.45 -13.10 0.65
N TYR A 122 -6.68 -13.58 -0.33
CA TYR A 122 -6.17 -14.95 -0.35
C TYR A 122 -5.04 -15.20 0.65
N LEU A 123 -4.48 -14.14 1.26
CA LEU A 123 -3.47 -14.28 2.32
C LEU A 123 -4.03 -14.93 3.57
N TYR A 124 -5.25 -14.54 3.96
CA TYR A 124 -5.86 -14.96 5.22
C TYR A 124 -7.03 -15.94 5.01
N LEU A 125 -7.37 -16.27 3.77
CA LEU A 125 -8.54 -17.08 3.44
C LEU A 125 -8.59 -18.41 4.20
N ARG A 126 -7.46 -19.15 4.25
CA ARG A 126 -7.42 -20.48 4.90
C ARG A 126 -7.65 -20.39 6.41
N THR A 127 -7.00 -19.44 7.07
CA THR A 127 -7.14 -19.23 8.52
C THR A 127 -8.53 -18.72 8.87
N SER A 128 -9.06 -17.77 8.08
CA SER A 128 -10.41 -17.23 8.27
C SER A 128 -11.49 -18.29 8.03
N LEU A 129 -11.31 -19.15 7.02
CA LEU A 129 -12.23 -20.26 6.75
C LEU A 129 -12.23 -21.27 7.90
N LEU A 130 -11.05 -21.67 8.38
CA LEU A 130 -10.94 -22.61 9.50
C LEU A 130 -11.60 -22.05 10.76
N LEU A 131 -11.36 -20.77 11.07
CA LEU A 131 -11.98 -20.10 12.20
C LEU A 131 -13.51 -20.03 12.04
N ALA A 132 -14.01 -19.66 10.86
CA ALA A 132 -15.44 -19.59 10.59
C ALA A 132 -16.12 -20.96 10.74
N LEU A 133 -15.51 -22.02 10.22
CA LEU A 133 -16.00 -23.40 10.37
C LEU A 133 -16.00 -23.86 11.83
N ALA A 134 -14.93 -23.56 12.58
CA ALA A 134 -14.85 -23.89 14.00
C ALA A 134 -15.96 -23.18 14.81
N CYS A 135 -16.18 -21.89 14.57
CA CYS A 135 -17.25 -21.13 15.20
C CYS A 135 -18.64 -21.68 14.84
N ALA A 136 -18.87 -22.04 13.58
CA ALA A 136 -20.14 -22.61 13.12
C ALA A 136 -20.41 -23.98 13.78
N LEU A 137 -19.41 -24.86 13.83
CA LEU A 137 -19.53 -26.17 14.48
C LEU A 137 -19.77 -26.03 15.99
N ALA A 138 -19.10 -25.09 16.65
CA ALA A 138 -19.34 -24.80 18.07
C ALA A 138 -20.77 -24.30 18.32
N ALA A 139 -21.28 -23.42 17.47
CA ALA A 139 -22.67 -22.94 17.57
C ALA A 139 -23.69 -24.08 17.39
N VAL A 140 -23.47 -24.96 16.40
CA VAL A 140 -24.30 -26.16 16.19
C VAL A 140 -24.25 -27.08 17.42
N PHE A 141 -23.07 -27.30 18.00
CA PHE A 141 -22.92 -28.12 19.20
C PHE A 141 -23.71 -27.58 20.38
N ILE A 142 -23.60 -26.28 20.66
CA ILE A 142 -24.33 -25.65 21.76
C ILE A 142 -25.84 -25.76 21.54
N ALA A 143 -26.31 -25.46 20.33
CA ALA A 143 -27.73 -25.53 20.00
C ALA A 143 -28.31 -26.95 20.18
N VAL A 144 -27.63 -27.97 19.65
CA VAL A 144 -28.08 -29.37 19.76
C VAL A 144 -27.99 -29.86 21.20
N MET A 145 -26.96 -29.47 21.95
CA MET A 145 -26.81 -29.85 23.37
C MET A 145 -27.96 -29.30 24.21
N VAL A 146 -28.34 -28.03 24.01
CA VAL A 146 -29.46 -27.40 24.73
C VAL A 146 -30.80 -28.03 24.36
N LEU A 147 -31.03 -28.32 23.07
CA LEU A 147 -32.29 -28.89 22.60
C LEU A 147 -32.49 -30.35 23.05
N LEU A 148 -31.44 -31.17 23.00
CA LEU A 148 -31.50 -32.58 23.39
C LEU A 148 -31.25 -32.81 24.88
N LEU A 149 -30.79 -31.78 25.61
CA LEU A 149 -30.31 -31.87 26.99
C LEU A 149 -29.31 -33.03 27.20
N ASN A 150 -28.56 -33.38 26.16
CA ASN A 150 -27.66 -34.52 26.13
C ASN A 150 -26.37 -34.19 25.37
N ALA A 151 -25.28 -34.03 26.12
CA ALA A 151 -23.98 -33.69 25.56
C ALA A 151 -23.41 -34.79 24.65
N TRP A 152 -23.62 -36.08 24.98
CA TRP A 152 -23.12 -37.18 24.17
C TRP A 152 -23.78 -37.24 22.79
N ALA A 153 -25.11 -37.07 22.75
CA ALA A 153 -25.84 -37.02 21.48
C ALA A 153 -25.39 -35.82 20.63
N ALA A 154 -25.19 -34.65 21.24
CA ALA A 154 -24.69 -33.46 20.55
C ALA A 154 -23.27 -33.65 19.98
N VAL A 155 -22.36 -34.30 20.71
CA VAL A 155 -21.01 -34.64 20.20
C VAL A 155 -21.11 -35.53 18.96
N LEU A 156 -21.92 -36.59 18.99
CA LEU A 156 -22.04 -37.51 17.85
C LEU A 156 -22.60 -36.81 16.61
N VAL A 157 -23.65 -36.00 16.77
CA VAL A 157 -24.25 -35.25 15.66
C VAL A 157 -23.26 -34.25 15.07
N THR A 158 -22.59 -33.46 15.91
CA THR A 158 -21.62 -32.45 15.45
C THR A 158 -20.40 -33.07 14.78
N LEU A 159 -19.92 -34.22 15.26
CA LEU A 159 -18.85 -34.97 14.63
C LEU A 159 -19.26 -35.49 13.25
N SER A 160 -20.48 -36.00 13.10
CA SER A 160 -21.00 -36.41 11.79
C SER A 160 -21.13 -35.22 10.81
N LEU A 161 -21.45 -34.02 11.31
CA LEU A 161 -21.50 -32.82 10.47
C LEU A 161 -20.10 -32.35 10.06
N ALA A 162 -19.12 -32.42 10.98
CA ALA A 162 -17.74 -32.10 10.69
C ALA A 162 -17.13 -33.05 9.63
N THR A 163 -17.45 -34.34 9.68
CA THR A 163 -17.00 -35.31 8.67
C THR A 163 -17.63 -35.03 7.29
N LEU A 164 -18.90 -34.62 7.23
CA LEU A 164 -19.55 -34.19 5.99
C LEU A 164 -18.86 -32.96 5.38
N VAL A 165 -18.53 -31.95 6.19
CA VAL A 165 -17.77 -30.77 5.74
C VAL A 165 -16.40 -31.19 5.19
N LEU A 166 -15.70 -32.10 5.89
CA LEU A 166 -14.41 -32.61 5.44
C LEU A 166 -14.52 -33.37 4.12
N GLN A 167 -15.54 -34.21 3.95
CA GLN A 167 -15.81 -34.92 2.71
C GLN A 167 -16.07 -33.95 1.55
N LEU A 168 -16.87 -32.90 1.78
CA LEU A 168 -17.17 -31.89 0.77
C LEU A 168 -15.93 -31.11 0.36
N LEU A 169 -15.07 -30.73 1.32
CA LEU A 169 -13.76 -30.13 1.03
C LEU A 169 -12.85 -31.07 0.23
N GLY A 170 -12.86 -32.37 0.55
CA GLY A 170 -12.09 -33.38 -0.18
C GLY A 170 -12.56 -33.56 -1.62
N VAL A 171 -13.88 -33.60 -1.84
CA VAL A 171 -14.46 -33.68 -3.19
C VAL A 171 -14.16 -32.42 -3.99
N MET A 172 -14.27 -31.23 -3.40
CA MET A 172 -13.92 -29.96 -4.05
C MET A 172 -12.43 -29.86 -4.43
N ALA A 173 -11.55 -30.55 -3.70
CA ALA A 173 -10.13 -30.58 -4.02
C ALA A 173 -9.75 -31.61 -5.10
N LEU A 174 -10.59 -32.64 -5.28
CA LEU A 174 -10.39 -33.68 -6.29
C LEU A 174 -10.92 -33.25 -7.66
N LEU A 175 -12.05 -32.54 -7.67
CA LEU A 175 -12.67 -31.96 -8.88
C LEU A 175 -11.88 -30.76 -9.40
#